data_AF-A0AAU7GCR8-F1
#
_entry.id   AF-A0AAU7GCR8-F1
#
_cell.length_a   1.000
_cell.length_b   1.000
_cell.length_c   1.000
_cell.angle_alpha   90.00
_cell.angle_beta   90.00
_cell.angle_gamma   90.00
#
_symmetry.space_group_name_H-M   'P 1'
#
loop_
_entity.id
_entity.type
_entity.pdbx_description
1 polymer ?
#
loop_
_entity_poly.entity_id
_entity_poly.type
_entity_poly.pdbx_seq_one_letter_code
_entity_poly.pdbx_strand_id
1 'polypeptide(L)'
;MPVAGDRRWALLDSAGPMVTAWFRSRGVVATRFVAAFPELPGAGIWLCTATDEERDDLRRDTELVTAARDVLHQVGFSPLDLAETGVVVESQQTVDREYGGSWFHAMR
;
A
#
# COMPACT_ATOMS: atom_id res chain seq x y z
N MET A 1 -8.46 -17.25 -3.25
CA MET A 1 -7.26 -18.11 -3.34
C MET A 1 -6.28 -17.39 -4.25
N PRO A 2 -5.07 -17.01 -3.80
CA PRO A 2 -4.14 -16.28 -4.66
C PRO A 2 -3.56 -17.24 -5.71
N VAL A 3 -3.44 -16.77 -6.95
CA VAL A 3 -2.83 -17.52 -8.05
C VAL A 3 -1.31 -17.51 -7.85
N ALA A 4 -0.79 -18.61 -7.33
CA ALA A 4 0.64 -18.85 -7.20
C ALA A 4 1.28 -18.89 -8.60
N GLY A 5 1.87 -17.78 -9.02
CA GLY A 5 2.59 -17.71 -10.31
C GLY A 5 2.79 -16.31 -10.89
N ASP A 6 2.08 -15.30 -10.41
CA ASP A 6 2.26 -13.94 -10.95
C ASP A 6 3.56 -13.32 -10.42
N ARG A 7 4.52 -13.05 -11.32
CA ARG A 7 5.81 -12.41 -10.99
C ARG A 7 5.61 -11.09 -10.25
N ARG A 8 4.49 -10.42 -10.51
CA ARG A 8 4.03 -9.21 -9.80
C ARG A 8 3.90 -9.44 -8.31
N TRP A 9 3.50 -10.63 -7.87
CA TRP A 9 3.31 -10.91 -6.45
C TRP A 9 4.62 -11.06 -5.68
N ALA A 10 5.64 -11.69 -6.29
CA ALA A 10 6.99 -11.71 -5.73
C ALA A 10 7.62 -10.31 -5.65
N LEU A 11 7.33 -9.45 -6.63
CA LEU A 11 7.78 -8.05 -6.62
C LEU A 11 7.08 -7.24 -5.54
N LEU A 12 5.77 -7.41 -5.33
CA LEU A 12 5.04 -6.75 -4.25
C LEU A 12 5.52 -7.22 -2.86
N ASP A 13 5.75 -8.52 -2.68
CA ASP A 13 6.29 -9.06 -1.42
C ASP A 13 7.68 -8.48 -1.09
N SER A 14 8.51 -8.28 -2.12
CA SER A 14 9.82 -7.63 -1.97
C SER A 14 9.70 -6.11 -1.76
N ALA A 15 8.72 -5.45 -2.38
CA ALA A 15 8.50 -4.02 -2.27
C ALA A 15 7.94 -3.60 -0.91
N GLY A 16 7.12 -4.44 -0.26
CA GLY A 16 6.44 -4.12 0.99
C GLY A 16 7.38 -3.63 2.09
N PRO A 17 8.41 -4.40 2.45
CA PRO A 17 9.40 -3.97 3.44
C PRO A 17 10.13 -2.68 3.05
N MET A 18 10.40 -2.48 1.76
CA MET A 18 11.08 -1.27 1.27
C MET A 18 10.19 -0.02 1.40
N VAL A 19 8.93 -0.11 0.99
CA VAL A 19 7.94 0.95 1.13
C VAL A 19 7.71 1.25 2.61
N THR A 20 7.56 0.23 3.45
CA THR A 20 7.41 0.40 4.90
C THR A 20 8.63 1.11 5.49
N ALA A 21 9.85 0.68 5.15
CA ALA A 21 11.08 1.30 5.64
C ALA A 21 11.20 2.77 5.20
N TRP A 22 10.83 3.08 3.94
CA TRP A 22 10.86 4.43 3.39
C TRP A 22 9.92 5.38 4.13
N PHE A 23 8.69 4.93 4.41
CA PHE A 23 7.67 5.73 5.07
C PHE A 23 7.65 5.59 6.60
N ARG A 24 8.57 4.81 7.18
CA ARG A 24 8.64 4.59 8.64
C ARG A 24 8.83 5.88 9.42
N SER A 25 9.63 6.82 8.91
CA SER A 25 9.83 8.14 9.53
C SER A 25 8.57 9.01 9.54
N ARG A 26 7.56 8.63 8.76
CA ARG A 26 6.26 9.31 8.64
C ARG A 26 5.12 8.56 9.34
N GLY A 27 5.42 7.57 10.19
CA GLY A 27 4.42 6.83 10.96
C GLY A 27 3.85 5.58 10.29
N VAL A 28 4.35 5.20 9.11
CA VAL A 28 3.94 3.93 8.48
C VAL A 28 4.57 2.76 9.24
N VAL A 29 3.71 1.89 9.78
CA VAL A 29 4.09 0.68 10.52
C VAL A 29 4.06 -0.57 9.66
N ALA A 30 3.26 -0.57 8.60
CA ALA A 30 3.19 -1.68 7.65
C ALA A 30 2.69 -1.19 6.28
N THR A 31 3.07 -1.91 5.23
CA THR A 31 2.52 -1.75 3.89
C THR A 31 1.81 -3.04 3.50
N ARG A 32 0.58 -2.91 3.00
CA ARG A 32 -0.16 -4.02 2.41
C ARG A 32 -0.43 -3.74 0.95
N PHE A 33 -0.53 -4.79 0.17
CA PHE A 33 -0.88 -4.69 -1.24
C PHE A 33 -2.16 -5.44 -1.50
N VAL A 34 -3.08 -4.77 -2.16
CA VAL A 34 -4.27 -5.36 -2.76
C VAL A 34 -3.97 -5.42 -4.25
N ALA A 35 -3.55 -6.59 -4.74
CA ALA A 35 -3.58 -6.83 -6.17
C ALA A 35 -5.07 -6.82 -6.56
N ALA A 36 -5.53 -5.73 -7.17
CA ALA A 36 -6.82 -5.76 -7.83
C ALA A 36 -6.76 -6.91 -8.85
N PHE A 37 -7.83 -7.68 -8.88
CA PHE A 37 -8.07 -8.88 -9.67
C PHE A 37 -7.33 -8.95 -11.01
N PRO A 38 -7.07 -10.13 -11.59
CA PRO A 38 -6.39 -10.30 -12.89
C PRO A 38 -6.95 -9.48 -14.07
N GLU A 39 -8.07 -8.80 -13.89
CA GLU A 39 -8.77 -7.96 -14.86
C GLU A 39 -8.53 -6.44 -14.67
N LEU A 40 -7.87 -6.01 -13.59
CA LEU A 40 -7.54 -4.61 -13.34
C LEU A 40 -6.01 -4.40 -13.45
N PRO A 41 -5.51 -3.54 -14.36
CA PRO A 41 -4.08 -3.40 -14.63
C PRO A 41 -3.24 -2.70 -13.53
N GLY A 42 -3.78 -2.47 -12.33
CA GLY A 42 -3.11 -1.75 -11.24
C GLY A 42 -3.04 -2.51 -9.91
N ALA A 43 -2.04 -2.18 -9.09
CA ALA A 43 -1.96 -2.61 -7.70
C ALA A 43 -2.50 -1.51 -6.76
N GLY A 44 -3.28 -1.88 -5.75
CA GLY A 44 -3.62 -1.00 -4.64
C GLY A 44 -2.58 -1.12 -3.54
N ILE A 45 -1.92 -0.02 -3.18
CA ILE A 45 -1.00 0.04 -2.04
C ILE A 45 -1.75 0.63 -0.84
N TRP A 46 -1.66 -0.06 0.29
CA TRP A 46 -2.21 0.37 1.56
C TRP A 46 -1.08 0.67 2.53
N LEU A 47 -0.91 1.95 2.86
CA LEU A 47 0.00 2.40 3.90
C LEU A 47 -0.73 2.37 5.24
N CYS A 48 -0.30 1.49 6.13
CA CYS A 48 -0.87 1.30 7.44
C CYS A 48 -0.09 2.17 8.45
N THR A 49 -0.78 3.09 9.10
CA THR A 49 -0.25 3.96 10.17
C THR A 49 -0.73 3.50 11.53
N ALA A 50 -0.07 3.93 12.62
CA ALA A 50 -0.52 3.58 13.96
C ALA A 50 -1.72 4.45 14.38
N THR A 51 -1.67 5.76 14.08
CA THR A 51 -2.67 6.74 14.52
C THR A 51 -3.43 7.42 13.38
N ASP A 52 -4.63 7.93 13.68
CA ASP A 52 -5.42 8.75 12.77
C ASP A 52 -4.68 10.05 12.39
N GLU A 53 -3.86 10.59 13.29
CA GLU A 53 -3.06 11.80 13.06
C GLU A 53 -1.96 11.57 12.01
N GLU A 54 -1.21 10.47 12.13
CA GLU A 54 -0.20 10.07 11.15
C GLU A 54 -0.83 9.80 9.77
N ARG A 55 -1.99 9.14 9.75
CA ARG A 55 -2.77 8.94 8.52
C ARG A 55 -3.13 10.26 7.86
N ASP A 56 -3.65 11.20 8.63
CA ASP A 56 -4.12 12.48 8.10
C ASP A 56 -2.97 13.34 7.58
N ASP A 57 -1.82 13.32 8.25
CA ASP A 57 -0.60 13.99 7.76
C ASP A 57 -0.07 13.35 6.47
N LEU A 58 -0.08 12.02 6.36
CA LEU A 58 0.25 11.31 5.12
C LEU A 58 -0.76 11.59 4.00
N ARG A 59 -2.06 11.67 4.30
CA ARG A 59 -3.11 12.00 3.32
C ARG A 59 -3.00 13.43 2.81
N ARG A 60 -2.45 14.36 3.61
CA ARG A 60 -2.18 15.74 3.20
C ARG A 60 -0.96 15.85 2.28
N ASP A 61 -0.10 14.84 2.25
CA ASP A 61 1.07 14.82 1.38
C ASP A 61 0.65 14.48 -0.06
N THR A 62 0.59 15.51 -0.91
CA THR A 62 0.26 15.37 -2.33
C THR A 62 1.33 14.62 -3.13
N GLU A 63 2.56 14.52 -2.62
CA GLU A 63 3.65 13.78 -3.26
C GLU A 63 3.69 12.30 -2.85
N LEU A 64 2.84 11.88 -1.91
CA LEU A 64 2.82 10.51 -1.40
C LEU A 64 2.66 9.46 -2.50
N VAL A 65 1.72 9.69 -3.42
CA VAL A 65 1.43 8.79 -4.54
C VAL A 65 2.66 8.67 -5.44
N THR A 66 3.29 9.80 -5.76
CA THR A 66 4.50 9.84 -6.60
C THR A 66 5.66 9.14 -5.91
N ALA A 67 5.91 9.43 -4.62
CA ALA A 67 6.96 8.81 -3.84
C ALA A 67 6.78 7.28 -3.72
N ALA A 68 5.54 6.80 -3.51
CA ALA A 68 5.26 5.37 -3.47
C ALA A 68 5.49 4.71 -4.85
N ARG A 69 5.10 5.38 -5.94
CA ARG A 69 5.35 4.91 -7.31
C ARG A 69 6.85 4.85 -7.63
N ASP A 70 7.63 5.82 -7.19
CA ASP A 70 9.09 5.83 -7.38
C ASP A 70 9.76 4.64 -6.68
N VAL A 71 9.34 4.32 -5.45
CA VAL A 71 9.84 3.14 -4.73
C VAL A 71 9.47 1.85 -5.49
N LEU A 72 8.23 1.73 -5.98
CA LEU A 72 7.83 0.57 -6.77
C LEU A 72 8.59 0.48 -8.12
N HIS A 73 8.84 1.60 -8.77
CA HIS A 73 9.65 1.66 -9.98
C HIS A 73 11.07 1.12 -9.73
N GLN A 74 11.68 1.46 -8.58
CA GLN A 74 12.99 0.93 -8.19
C GLN A 74 13.00 -0.58 -7.97
N VAL A 75 11.87 -1.17 -7.58
CA VAL A 75 11.72 -2.63 -7.42
C VAL A 75 11.51 -3.34 -8.77
N GLY A 76 11.20 -2.60 -9.83
CA GLY A 76 11.08 -3.11 -11.20
C GLY A 76 9.64 -3.16 -11.73
N PHE A 77 8.71 -2.43 -11.13
CA PHE A 77 7.38 -2.20 -11.72
C PHE A 77 7.47 -1.34 -12.97
N SER A 78 6.69 -1.68 -14.00
CA SER A 78 6.67 -0.87 -15.21
C SER A 78 5.90 0.43 -14.99
N PRO A 79 6.22 1.52 -15.70
CA PRO A 79 5.47 2.77 -15.61
C PRO A 79 3.96 2.61 -15.90
N LEU A 80 3.59 1.61 -16.71
CA LEU A 80 2.20 1.32 -17.04
C LEU A 80 1.46 0.74 -15.83
N ASP A 81 2.07 -0.22 -15.12
CA ASP A 81 1.50 -0.78 -13.88
C ASP A 81 1.37 0.30 -12.79
N LEU A 82 2.32 1.24 -12.76
CA LEU A 82 2.34 2.35 -11.80
C LEU A 82 1.29 3.42 -12.09
N ALA A 83 0.98 3.67 -13.37
CA ALA A 83 -0.03 4.64 -13.76
C ALA A 83 -1.40 4.33 -13.15
N GLU A 84 -1.72 3.03 -13.06
CA GLU A 84 -2.97 2.52 -12.51
C GLU A 84 -2.86 2.11 -11.03
N THR A 85 -1.69 2.26 -10.43
CA THR A 85 -1.49 1.98 -9.01
C THR A 85 -2.14 3.08 -8.16
N GLY A 86 -3.06 2.67 -7.30
CA GLY A 86 -3.71 3.53 -6.31
C GLY A 86 -3.01 3.42 -4.96
N VAL A 87 -2.87 4.54 -4.25
CA VAL A 87 -2.34 4.55 -2.87
C VAL A 87 -3.46 4.97 -1.93
N VAL A 88 -3.67 4.16 -0.89
CA VAL A 88 -4.61 4.40 0.19
C VAL A 88 -3.83 4.41 1.49
N VAL A 89 -4.16 5.34 2.38
CA VAL A 89 -3.58 5.41 3.72
C VAL A 89 -4.69 5.18 4.71
N GLU A 90 -4.48 4.28 5.66
CA GLU A 90 -5.42 4.02 6.74
C GLU A 90 -4.67 3.76 8.05
N SER A 91 -5.32 4.03 9.18
CA SER A 91 -4.73 3.86 10.50
C SER A 91 -5.22 2.59 11.18
N GLN A 92 -4.38 2.02 12.05
CA GLN A 92 -4.79 0.93 12.93
C GLN A 92 -5.93 1.37 13.86
N GLN A 93 -5.91 2.62 14.35
CA GLN A 93 -7.01 3.17 15.17
C GLN A 93 -8.37 3.11 14.47
N THR A 94 -8.45 3.47 13.20
CA THR A 94 -9.68 3.38 12.43
C THR A 94 -10.05 1.92 12.16
N VAL A 95 -9.08 1.05 11.86
CA VAL A 95 -9.32 -0.39 11.68
C VAL A 95 -9.85 -1.07 12.95
N ASP A 96 -9.30 -0.73 14.11
CA ASP A 96 -9.75 -1.24 15.41
C ASP A 96 -11.16 -0.74 15.73
N ARG A 97 -11.43 0.54 15.46
CA ARG A 97 -12.73 1.19 15.74
C ARG A 97 -13.85 0.71 14.82
N GLU A 98 -13.60 0.63 13.51
CA GLU A 98 -14.65 0.46 12.49
C GLU A 98 -14.71 -0.96 11.93
N TYR A 99 -13.60 -1.70 11.97
CA TYR A 99 -13.48 -3.02 11.34
C TYR A 99 -13.12 -4.13 12.33
N GLY A 100 -13.17 -3.84 13.64
CA GLY A 100 -12.88 -4.80 14.71
C GLY A 100 -11.43 -5.30 14.71
N GLY A 101 -10.49 -4.47 14.25
CA GLY A 101 -9.06 -4.78 14.17
C GLY A 101 -8.67 -5.65 12.97
N SER A 102 -9.63 -5.98 12.11
CA SER A 102 -9.40 -6.86 10.98
C SER A 102 -9.16 -6.05 9.70
N TRP A 103 -7.90 -5.92 9.31
CA TRP A 103 -7.52 -5.29 8.05
C TRP A 103 -8.15 -5.96 6.82
N PHE A 104 -8.47 -7.25 6.90
CA PHE A 104 -9.21 -7.94 5.83
C PHE A 104 -10.61 -7.36 5.62
N HIS A 105 -11.29 -6.92 6.69
CA HIS A 105 -12.58 -6.24 6.59
C HIS A 105 -12.42 -4.80 6.09
N ALA A 106 -11.34 -4.13 6.48
CA ALA A 106 -11.04 -2.80 5.96
C ALA A 106 -10.76 -2.82 4.45
N MET A 107 -10.02 -3.82 3.97
CA MET A 107 -9.63 -3.98 2.55
C MET A 107 -10.73 -4.60 1.66
N ARG A 108 -11.93 -4.85 2.19
CA ARG A 108 -13.04 -5.50 1.49
C ARG A 108 -13.89 -4.49 0.71
#